data_AF-A0A1C9J6T4-F1
#
_entry.id   AF-A0A1C9J6T4-F1
#
_cell.length_a   1.000
_cell.length_b   1.000
_cell.length_c   1.000
_cell.angle_alpha   90.00
_cell.angle_beta   90.00
_cell.angle_gamma   90.00
#
_symmetry.space_group_name_H-M   'P 1'
#
loop_
_entity.id
_entity.type
_entity.pdbx_description
1 polymer ?
#
loop_
_entity_poly.entity_id
_entity_poly.type
_entity_poly.pdbx_seq_one_letter_code
_entity_poly.pdbx_strand_id
1 'polypeptide(L)' 'MGDRACYREFCPDCDAPVTIVDGECPDCGRELTVV' A
#
# COMPACT_ATOMS: atom_id res chain seq x y z
N MET A 1 18.63 -8.03 -6.31
CA MET A 1 18.03 -7.24 -7.40
C MET A 1 16.52 -7.45 -7.27
N GLY A 2 15.87 -6.89 -6.26
CA GLY A 2 15.49 -5.49 -6.21
C GLY A 2 13.97 -5.44 -6.26
N ASP A 3 13.33 -6.12 -5.30
CA ASP A 3 11.88 -6.28 -5.22
C ASP A 3 11.20 -4.91 -5.20
N ARG A 4 10.27 -4.72 -6.14
CA ARG A 4 9.38 -3.55 -6.20
C ARG A 4 8.52 -3.38 -4.93
N ALA A 5 8.61 -4.32 -3.98
CA ALA A 5 8.01 -4.25 -2.66
C ALA A 5 8.65 -3.22 -1.70
N CYS A 6 9.78 -2.59 -2.04
CA CYS A 6 10.42 -1.60 -1.15
C CYS A 6 9.82 -0.19 -1.26
N TYR A 7 8.94 0.08 -2.23
CA TYR A 7 8.11 1.27 -2.20
C TYR A 7 6.92 0.99 -1.27
N ARG A 8 7.13 1.24 0.03
CA ARG A 8 6.03 1.29 0.99
C ARG A 8 5.46 2.69 0.99
N GLU A 9 4.18 2.80 0.71
CA GLU A 9 3.40 3.97 1.06
C GLU A 9 2.68 3.68 2.37
N PHE A 10 2.00 4.69 2.91
CA PHE A 10 1.16 4.50 4.08
C PHE A 10 -0.28 4.72 3.68
N CYS A 11 -1.17 3.88 4.18
CA CYS A 11 -2.59 4.07 3.98
C CYS A 11 -3.01 5.41 4.61
N PRO A 12 -3.71 6.31 3.89
CA PRO A 12 -4.12 7.61 4.43
C PRO A 12 -5.22 7.51 5.50
N ASP A 13 -5.77 6.32 5.75
CA ASP A 13 -6.88 6.10 6.69
C ASP A 13 -6.40 5.55 8.03
N CYS A 14 -5.62 4.47 7.99
CA CYS A 14 -5.15 3.75 9.19
C CYS A 14 -3.64 3.90 9.43
N ASP A 15 -2.92 4.62 8.57
CA ASP A 15 -1.45 4.78 8.62
C ASP A 15 -0.69 3.44 8.54
N ALA A 16 -1.36 2.37 8.08
CA ALA A 16 -0.74 1.07 7.90
C ALA A 16 0.28 1.10 6.75
N PRO A 17 1.43 0.43 6.89
CA PRO A 17 2.39 0.30 5.81
C PRO A 17 1.79 -0.54 4.67
N VAL A 18 1.60 0.05 3.51
CA VAL A 18 1.06 -0.59 2.31
C VAL A 18 2.09 -0.58 1.19
N THR A 19 2.06 -1.57 0.31
CA THR A 19 2.95 -1.58 -0.87
C THR A 19 2.23 -0.99 -2.07
N ILE A 20 2.94 -0.30 -2.98
CA ILE A 20 2.31 0.29 -4.19
C ILE A 20 1.71 -0.75 -5.15
N VAL A 21 2.02 -2.04 -4.93
CA VAL A 21 1.46 -3.16 -5.70
C VAL A 21 0.13 -3.63 -5.14
N ASP A 22 -0.19 -3.26 -3.91
CA ASP A 22 -1.45 -3.61 -3.29
C ASP A 22 -2.53 -2.66 -3.81
N GLY A 23 -3.52 -3.21 -4.50
CA GLY A 23 -4.69 -2.45 -4.95
C GLY A 23 -5.65 -2.13 -3.80
N GLU A 24 -5.43 -2.73 -2.63
CA GLU A 24 -6.19 -2.51 -1.41
C GLU A 24 -5.28 -2.49 -0.18
N CYS A 25 -5.72 -1.84 0.89
CA CYS A 25 -5.01 -1.89 2.16
C CYS A 25 -5.36 -3.20 2.87
N PRO A 26 -4.37 -4.05 3.23
CA PRO A 26 -4.63 -5.33 3.90
C PRO A 26 -5.13 -5.18 5.35
N ASP A 27 -4.99 -4.00 5.95
CA ASP A 27 -5.34 -3.76 7.35
C ASP A 27 -6.77 -3.25 7.51
N CYS A 28 -7.18 -2.28 6.69
CA CYS A 28 -8.53 -1.68 6.73
C CYS A 28 -9.43 -2.07 5.55
N GLY A 29 -8.90 -2.72 4.51
CA GLY A 29 -9.65 -3.13 3.31
C GLY A 29 -9.96 -1.98 2.35
N ARG A 30 -9.31 -0.83 2.47
CA ARG A 30 -9.55 0.34 1.60
C ARG A 30 -8.85 0.21 0.25
N GLU A 31 -9.55 0.47 -0.86
CA GLU A 31 -8.95 0.51 -2.19
C GLU A 31 -7.90 1.64 -2.31
N LEU A 32 -6.68 1.25 -2.72
CA LEU A 32 -5.55 2.14 -2.97
C LEU A 32 -5.50 2.45 -4.47
N THR A 33 -6.21 3.50 -4.90
CA THR A 33 -6.12 3.99 -6.27
C THR A 33 -4.78 4.72 -6.45
N VAL A 34 -3.75 3.98 -6.87
CA VAL A 34 -2.52 4.55 -7.43
C VAL A 34 -2.87 5.31 -8.71
N VAL A 35 -2.81 6.65 -8.65
CA VAL A 35 -2.95 7.56 -9.80
C VAL A 35 -1.61 7.82 -10.46
#